data_AF-A0A523PCH7-F1
#
_entry.id   AF-A0A523PCH7-F1
#
_cell.length_a   1.000
_cell.length_b   1.000
_cell.length_c   1.000
_cell.angle_alpha   90.00
_cell.angle_beta   90.00
_cell.angle_gamma   90.00
#
_symmetry.space_group_name_H-M   'P 1'
#
loop_
_entity.id
_entity.type
_entity.pdbx_description
1 polymer ?
#
loop_
_entity_poly.entity_id
_entity_poly.type
_entity_poly.pdbx_seq_one_letter_code
_entity_poly.pdbx_strand_id
1 'polypeptide(L)' 'DRFVRIHRNALVAIAVITGLLRDRAGNHLVRVRACEVELPVSRRLLSQVRKRLR' A
#
# COMPACT_ATOMS: atom_id res chain seq x y z
N ASP A 1 1.14 15.49 2.14
CA ASP A 1 0.88 14.59 0.99
C ASP A 1 -0.38 13.80 1.19
N ARG A 2 -1.25 13.76 0.17
CA ARG A 2 -2.53 13.03 0.20
C ARG A 2 -2.46 11.64 -0.42
N PHE A 3 -1.41 11.38 -1.21
CA PHE A 3 -1.21 10.12 -1.94
C PHE A 3 0.13 9.49 -1.55
N VAL A 4 0.17 8.17 -1.62
CA VAL A 4 1.39 7.37 -1.45
C VAL A 4 1.58 6.46 -2.65
N ARG A 5 2.82 6.33 -3.12
CA ARG A 5 3.18 5.47 -4.23
C ARG A 5 3.47 4.07 -3.71
N ILE A 6 2.73 3.08 -4.18
CA ILE A 6 2.86 1.67 -3.75
C ILE A 6 3.55 0.81 -4.81
N HIS A 7 3.50 1.22 -6.07
CA HIS A 7 4.14 0.54 -7.20
C HIS A 7 4.66 1.60 -8.19
N ARG A 8 5.53 1.21 -9.14
CA ARG A 8 6.08 2.16 -10.13
C ARG A 8 5.00 2.97 -10.88
N ASN A 9 3.85 2.35 -11.09
CA ASN A 9 2.72 2.90 -11.83
C ASN A 9 1.43 2.99 -10.98
N ALA A 10 1.54 3.06 -9.64
CA ALA A 10 0.36 3.13 -8.79
C ALA A 10 0.53 4.11 -7.62
N LEU A 11 -0.41 5.05 -7.53
CA LEU A 11 -0.60 5.99 -6.43
C LEU A 11 -1.93 5.68 -5.75
N VAL A 12 -1.95 5.70 -4.42
CA VAL A 12 -3.15 5.44 -3.61
C VAL A 12 -3.37 6.59 -2.65
N ALA A 13 -4.60 7.06 -2.52
CA ALA A 13 -4.95 8.09 -1.55
C ALA A 13 -4.86 7.52 -0.12
N ILE A 14 -4.13 8.20 0.77
CA ILE A 14 -3.88 7.72 2.14
C ILE A 14 -5.20 7.57 2.92
N ALA A 15 -6.14 8.50 2.72
CA ALA A 15 -7.42 8.55 3.42
C ALA A 15 -8.33 7.32 3.20
N VAL A 16 -8.08 6.54 2.14
CA VAL A 16 -8.87 5.32 1.83
C VAL A 16 -8.11 4.03 2.12
N ILE A 17 -6.85 4.11 2.57
CA ILE A 17 -6.09 2.92 2.98
C ILE A 17 -6.65 2.43 4.31
N THR A 18 -7.00 1.15 4.36
CA THR A 18 -7.58 0.52 5.55
C THR A 18 -6.61 -0.44 6.23
N GLY A 19 -5.48 -0.76 5.61
CA GLY A 19 -4.47 -1.61 6.22
C GLY A 19 -3.28 -1.93 5.31
N LEU A 20 -2.19 -2.38 5.95
CA LEU A 20 -1.01 -2.94 5.30
C LEU A 20 -0.87 -4.40 5.76
N LEU A 21 -0.94 -5.32 4.81
CA LEU A 21 -0.95 -6.75 5.02
C LEU A 21 0.37 -7.36 4.55
N ARG A 22 0.63 -8.58 5.00
CA ARG A 22 1.72 -9.42 4.51
C ARG A 22 1.16 -10.77 4.09
N ASP A 23 1.39 -11.17 2.84
CA ASP A 23 0.99 -12.49 2.36
C ASP A 23 1.92 -13.59 2.86
N ARG A 24 1.58 -14.84 2.55
CA ARG A 24 2.39 -16.02 2.89
C ARG A 24 3.74 -16.05 2.17
N ALA A 25 3.88 -15.37 1.03
CA ALA A 25 5.13 -15.24 0.28
C ALA A 25 6.01 -14.10 0.81
N GLY A 26 5.54 -13.35 1.80
CA GLY A 26 6.25 -12.22 2.40
C GLY A 26 6.11 -10.91 1.64
N ASN A 27 5.31 -10.84 0.57
CA ASN A 27 4.98 -9.58 -0.08
C ASN A 27 4.06 -8.75 0.82
N HIS A 28 4.16 -7.43 0.68
CA HIS A 28 3.28 -6.52 1.39
C HIS A 28 2.16 -6.07 0.46
N LEU A 29 0.94 -5.97 0.98
CA LEU A 29 -0.23 -5.52 0.23
C LEU A 29 -0.93 -4.40 0.98
N VAL A 30 -1.46 -3.43 0.25
CA VAL A 30 -2.31 -2.38 0.80
C VAL A 30 -3.76 -2.75 0.56
N ARG A 31 -4.57 -2.70 1.61
CA ARG A 31 -6.03 -2.78 1.51
C ARG A 31 -6.60 -1.38 1.39
N VAL A 32 -7.53 -1.20 0.45
CA VAL A 32 -8.17 0.08 0.14
C VAL A 32 -9.67 -0.08 0.28
N ARG A 33 -10.34 0.93 0.85
CA ARG A 33 -11.80 0.98 0.96
C ARG A 33 -12.44 0.87 -0.42
N ALA A 34 -13.49 0.05 -0.52
CA ALA A 34 -14.24 -0.19 -1.76
C ALA A 34 -13.40 -0.75 -2.93
N CYS A 35 -12.23 -1.35 -2.63
CA CYS A 35 -11.48 -2.17 -3.56
C CYS A 35 -11.47 -3.60 -3.00
N GLU A 36 -12.07 -4.53 -3.74
CA GLU A 36 -12.16 -5.95 -3.30
C GLU A 36 -10.81 -6.67 -3.39
N VAL A 37 -9.86 -6.10 -4.13
CA VAL A 37 -8.54 -6.68 -4.36
C VAL A 37 -7.49 -5.93 -3.54
N GLU A 38 -6.60 -6.70 -2.92
CA GLU A 38 -5.45 -6.17 -2.21
C GLU A 38 -4.35 -5.76 -3.20
N LEU A 39 -3.79 -4.56 -3.02
CA LEU A 39 -2.85 -4.00 -3.99
C LEU A 39 -1.40 -4.29 -3.57
N PRO A 40 -0.58 -4.97 -4.38
CA PRO A 40 0.79 -5.31 -4.01
C PRO A 40 1.67 -4.06 -3.92
N VAL A 41 2.49 -4.02 -2.88
CA VAL A 41 3.49 -2.98 -2.65
C VAL A 41 4.83 -3.46 -3.18
N SER A 42 5.45 -2.66 -4.05
CA SER A 42 6.84 -2.89 -4.47
C SER A 42 7.78 -2.83 -3.26
N ARG A 43 8.62 -3.84 -3.08
CA ARG A 43 9.62 -3.91 -1.99
C ARG A 43 10.42 -2.60 -1.83
N ARG A 44 10.86 -1.99 -2.93
CA ARG A 44 11.61 -0.72 -2.94
C ARG A 44 10.86 0.49 -2.38
N LEU A 45 9.53 0.42 -2.29
CA LEU A 45 8.65 1.50 -1.80
C LEU A 45 8.13 1.21 -0.38
N LEU A 46 8.36 0.02 0.15
CA LEU A 46 7.75 -0.41 1.42
C LEU A 46 8.14 0.48 2.61
N SER A 47 9.40 0.89 2.72
CA SER A 47 9.86 1.78 3.79
C SER A 47 9.14 3.13 3.74
N GLN A 48 8.96 3.69 2.54
CA GLN A 48 8.23 4.93 2.31
C GLN A 48 6.75 4.76 2.67
N VAL A 49 6.11 3.67 2.23
CA VAL A 49 4.70 3.37 2.53
C VAL A 49 4.50 3.28 4.05
N ARG A 50 5.33 2.51 4.76
CA ARG A 50 5.28 2.38 6.22
C ARG A 50 5.41 3.73 6.94
N LYS A 51 6.29 4.62 6.47
CA LYS A 51 6.45 5.96 7.05
C LYS A 51 5.21 6.84 6.87
N ARG A 52 4.45 6.65 5.79
CA ARG A 52 3.24 7.44 5.49
C ARG A 52 1.97 6.91 6.16
N LEU A 53 1.98 5.66 6.62
CA LEU A 53 0.86 5.02 7.31
C LEU A 53 1.02 4.99 8.84
N ARG A 54 2.11 5.54 9.37
CA ARG A 54 2.24 5.90 10.78
C ARG A 54 1.64 7.29 11.00
#